data_AF-R5M8R5-F1
#
_entry.id   AF-R5M8R5-F1
#
_cell.length_a   1.000
_cell.length_b   1.000
_cell.length_c   1.000
_cell.angle_alpha   90.00
_cell.angle_beta   90.00
_cell.angle_gamma   90.00
#
_symmetry.space_group_name_H-M   'P 1'
#
loop_
_entity.id
_entity.type
_entity.pdbx_description
1 polymer ?
#
loop_
_entity_poly.entity_id
_entity_poly.type
_entity_poly.pdbx_seq_one_letter_code
_entity_poly.pdbx_strand_id
1 'polypeptide(L)'
;MTSLFLFIGTTELLLIGAIALLLFGGKKLPEMMHGLGQGVKEFKKGVNEVDETVNGDDADKKAEEAKNITGNETANGNNRAKNEA
;
A
#
# COMPACT_ATOMS: atom_id res chain seq x y z
N MET A 1 -9.34 -30.17 -22.13
CA MET A 1 -8.86 -30.54 -20.77
C MET A 1 -7.93 -29.52 -20.13
N THR A 2 -7.34 -28.55 -20.85
CA THR A 2 -6.40 -27.57 -20.27
C THR A 2 -7.06 -26.27 -19.76
N SER A 3 -8.32 -26.02 -20.10
CA SER A 3 -9.01 -24.76 -19.78
C SER A 3 -9.39 -24.57 -18.30
N LEU A 4 -9.21 -25.60 -17.45
CA LEU A 4 -9.64 -25.53 -16.05
C LEU A 4 -8.71 -24.66 -15.17
N PHE A 5 -7.43 -24.50 -15.56
CA PHE A 5 -6.45 -23.73 -14.77
C PHE A 5 -6.38 -22.25 -15.14
N LEU A 6 -6.85 -21.85 -16.32
CA LEU A 6 -6.82 -20.45 -16.78
C LEU A 6 -7.98 -19.62 -16.20
N PHE A 7 -9.00 -20.27 -15.65
CA PHE A 7 -10.11 -19.65 -14.93
C PHE A 7 -10.02 -19.93 -13.43
N ILE A 8 -8.83 -19.81 -12.82
CA ILE A 8 -8.79 -19.59 -11.36
C ILE A 8 -9.41 -18.22 -11.13
N GLY A 9 -10.74 -18.23 -10.97
CA GLY A 9 -11.52 -17.07 -10.68
C GLY A 9 -11.34 -16.64 -9.23
N THR A 10 -11.99 -15.55 -8.89
CA THR A 10 -12.08 -15.09 -7.50
C THR A 10 -12.67 -16.17 -6.59
N THR A 11 -13.56 -17.02 -7.10
CA THR A 11 -14.17 -18.14 -6.36
C THR A 11 -13.15 -19.21 -5.96
N GLU A 12 -12.32 -19.69 -6.88
CA GLU A 12 -11.28 -20.68 -6.59
C GLU A 12 -10.22 -20.11 -5.64
N LEU A 13 -9.80 -18.86 -5.85
CA LEU A 13 -8.86 -18.17 -4.96
C LEU A 13 -9.45 -18.05 -3.54
N LEU A 14 -10.74 -17.72 -3.42
CA LEU A 14 -11.43 -17.62 -2.14
C LEU A 14 -11.55 -18.99 -1.45
N LEU A 15 -11.78 -20.06 -2.21
CA LEU A 15 -11.84 -21.42 -1.67
C LEU A 15 -10.47 -21.88 -1.15
N ILE A 16 -9.40 -21.66 -1.91
CA ILE A 16 -8.02 -21.96 -1.49
C ILE A 16 -7.65 -21.09 -0.28
N GLY A 17 -8.00 -19.80 -0.31
CA GLY A 17 -7.82 -18.88 0.81
C GLY A 17 -8.56 -19.36 2.05
N ALA A 18 -9.79 -19.84 1.93
CA ALA A 18 -10.58 -20.36 3.05
C ALA A 18 -9.93 -21.62 3.66
N ILE A 19 -9.44 -22.55 2.83
CA ILE A 19 -8.71 -23.74 3.31
C ILE A 19 -7.41 -23.32 4.00
N ALA A 20 -6.65 -22.40 3.42
CA ALA A 20 -5.44 -21.87 4.04
C ALA A 20 -5.74 -21.17 5.37
N LEU A 21 -6.84 -20.40 5.46
CA LEU A 21 -7.32 -19.80 6.70
C LEU A 21 -7.74 -20.84 7.74
N LEU A 22 -8.22 -22.01 7.33
CA LEU A 22 -8.56 -23.09 8.26
C LEU A 22 -7.30 -23.78 8.82
N LEU A 23 -6.27 -23.97 7.97
CA LEU A 23 -5.00 -24.58 8.37
C LEU A 23 -4.13 -23.65 9.22
N PHE A 24 -3.98 -22.40 8.79
CA PHE A 24 -3.13 -21.41 9.46
C PHE A 24 -3.90 -20.56 10.48
N GLY A 25 -5.22 -20.49 10.37
CA GLY A 25 -6.06 -19.60 11.18
C GLY A 25 -6.13 -18.18 10.60
N GLY A 26 -7.26 -17.51 10.79
CA GLY A 26 -7.50 -16.14 10.29
C GLY A 26 -6.56 -15.06 10.86
N LYS A 27 -5.81 -15.36 11.93
CA LYS A 27 -4.85 -14.44 12.55
C LYS A 27 -3.42 -14.59 12.00
N LYS A 28 -2.97 -15.79 11.65
CA LYS A 28 -1.57 -16.03 11.27
C LYS A 28 -1.24 -15.54 9.87
N LEU A 29 -2.20 -15.62 8.94
CA LEU A 29 -2.00 -15.16 7.57
C LEU A 29 -1.74 -13.64 7.49
N PRO A 30 -2.59 -12.76 8.08
CA PRO A 30 -2.31 -11.32 8.10
C PRO A 30 -1.10 -10.95 8.95
N GLU A 31 -0.85 -11.64 10.07
CA GLU A 31 0.33 -11.40 10.91
C GLU A 31 1.64 -11.67 10.14
N MET A 32 1.71 -12.78 9.40
CA MET A 32 2.84 -13.10 8.53
C MET A 32 2.98 -12.13 7.35
N MET A 33 1.86 -11.77 6.70
CA MET A 33 1.86 -10.78 5.62
C MET A 33 2.33 -9.41 6.09
N HIS A 34 2.00 -9.01 7.33
CA HIS A 34 2.43 -7.74 7.88
C HIS A 34 3.96 -7.67 8.04
N GLY A 35 4.56 -8.74 8.59
CA GLY A 35 6.02 -8.84 8.71
C GLY A 35 6.72 -8.89 7.34
N LEU A 36 6.20 -9.68 6.40
CA LEU A 36 6.73 -9.74 5.03
C LEU A 36 6.61 -8.40 4.31
N GLY A 37 5.47 -7.72 4.45
CA GLY A 37 5.21 -6.42 3.82
C GLY A 37 6.15 -5.32 4.34
N GLN A 38 6.43 -5.30 5.64
CA GLN A 38 7.44 -4.41 6.21
C GLN A 38 8.84 -4.73 5.66
N GLY A 39 9.22 -6.01 5.58
CA GLY A 39 10.50 -6.43 5.01
C GLY A 39 10.66 -6.03 3.54
N VAL A 40 9.63 -6.23 2.72
CA VAL A 40 9.63 -5.82 1.31
C VAL A 40 9.69 -4.30 1.17
N LYS A 41 9.03 -3.54 2.04
CA LYS A 41 9.06 -2.08 2.04
C LYS A 41 10.46 -1.55 2.35
N GLU A 42 11.09 -2.03 3.40
CA GLU A 42 12.46 -1.62 3.77
C GLU A 42 13.47 -2.09 2.72
N PHE A 43 13.28 -3.29 2.15
CA PHE A 43 14.10 -3.77 1.03
C PHE A 43 13.99 -2.84 -0.19
N LYS A 44 12.78 -2.45 -0.57
CA LYS A 44 12.56 -1.52 -1.70
C LYS A 44 13.20 -0.15 -1.44
N LYS A 45 13.10 0.35 -0.21
CA LYS A 45 13.72 1.61 0.20
C LYS A 45 15.25 1.55 0.08
N GLY A 46 15.86 0.50 0.64
CA GLY A 46 17.31 0.30 0.54
C GLY A 46 17.80 0.14 -0.90
N VAL A 47 17.04 -0.56 -1.76
CA VAL A 47 17.37 -0.67 -3.20
C VAL A 47 17.29 0.69 -3.89
N ASN A 48 16.26 1.50 -3.62
CA ASN A 48 16.14 2.84 -4.20
C ASN A 48 17.28 3.77 -3.74
N GLU A 49 17.67 3.73 -2.46
CA GLU A 49 18.80 4.53 -1.94
C GLU A 49 20.13 4.11 -2.58
N VAL A 50 20.31 2.82 -2.86
CA VAL A 50 21.47 2.31 -3.60
C VAL A 50 21.44 2.77 -5.06
N ASP A 51 20.28 2.72 -5.72
CA ASP A 51 20.13 3.20 -7.09
C ASP A 51 20.40 4.72 -7.20
N GLU A 52 19.96 5.52 -6.22
CA GLU A 52 20.22 6.98 -6.13
C GLU A 52 21.70 7.30 -5.88
N THR A 53 22.42 6.47 -5.12
CA THR A 53 23.85 6.70 -4.83
C THR A 53 24.77 6.21 -5.95
N VAL A 54 24.31 5.27 -6.78
CA VAL A 54 25.06 4.73 -7.93
C VAL A 54 24.76 5.51 -9.22
N ASN A 55 23.55 6.05 -9.38
CA ASN A 55 23.16 6.89 -10.51
C ASN A 55 22.96 8.33 -10.04
N GLY A 56 24.06 9.03 -9.79
CA GLY A 56 24.01 10.49 -9.65
C GLY A 56 23.40 11.08 -10.91
N ASP A 57 22.37 11.91 -10.71
CA ASP A 57 21.63 12.74 -11.65
C ASP A 57 20.28 12.17 -12.12
N ASP A 58 19.21 12.84 -11.64
CA ASP A 58 17.81 12.81 -12.08
C ASP A 58 16.92 11.59 -11.74
N ALA A 59 16.39 11.53 -10.50
CA ALA A 59 15.16 10.79 -10.21
C ALA A 59 14.31 11.47 -9.11
N ASP A 60 14.04 12.75 -9.32
CA ASP A 60 13.01 13.51 -8.62
C ASP A 60 11.63 12.81 -8.74
N LYS A 61 10.88 12.76 -7.61
CA LYS A 61 9.41 12.55 -7.52
C LYS A 61 8.85 11.12 -7.67
N LYS A 62 8.64 10.37 -6.56
CA LYS A 62 7.52 9.39 -6.50
C LYS A 62 7.03 8.85 -5.16
N ALA A 63 7.25 9.51 -4.01
CA ALA A 63 6.78 8.99 -2.73
C ALA A 63 6.06 10.01 -1.81
N GLU A 64 5.70 11.19 -2.30
CA GLU A 64 5.02 12.23 -1.49
C GLU A 64 3.66 12.67 -2.05
N GLU A 65 2.83 11.75 -2.55
CA GLU A 65 1.47 12.10 -3.04
C GLU A 65 0.34 11.21 -2.49
N ALA A 66 0.60 10.39 -1.46
CA ALA A 66 -0.43 9.48 -0.90
C ALA A 66 -0.89 9.80 0.53
N LYS A 67 -0.52 10.96 1.10
CA LYS A 67 -0.92 11.33 2.48
C LYS A 67 -1.52 12.73 2.67
N ASN A 68 -1.71 13.53 1.62
CA ASN A 68 -2.30 14.88 1.74
C ASN A 68 -3.70 14.98 1.10
N ILE A 69 -4.55 13.96 1.28
CA ILE A 69 -5.95 13.99 0.81
C ILE A 69 -6.92 13.35 1.82
N THR A 70 -6.75 13.55 3.13
CA THR A 70 -7.82 13.23 4.12
C THR A 70 -7.74 14.08 5.40
N GLY A 71 -7.12 15.27 5.37
CA GLY A 71 -6.81 15.99 6.63
C GLY A 71 -7.03 17.50 6.70
N ASN A 72 -7.44 18.19 5.63
CA ASN A 72 -7.54 19.66 5.66
C ASN A 72 -8.86 20.23 5.11
N GLU A 73 -10.00 19.62 5.43
CA GLU A 73 -11.33 20.20 5.17
C GLU A 73 -12.11 20.57 6.44
N THR A 74 -11.44 20.94 7.55
CA THR A 74 -12.17 21.49 8.72
C THR A 74 -11.38 22.55 9.50
N ALA A 75 -10.79 23.53 8.80
CA ALA A 75 -10.22 24.71 9.48
C ALA A 75 -10.11 26.00 8.62
N ASN A 76 -10.93 26.19 7.58
CA ASN A 76 -10.91 27.45 6.82
C ASN A 76 -12.32 27.99 6.54
N GLY A 77 -12.95 28.50 7.60
CA GLY A 77 -14.29 29.11 7.53
C GLY A 77 -14.50 30.31 8.45
N ASN A 78 -13.45 30.89 9.04
CA ASN A 78 -13.62 32.01 9.96
C ASN A 78 -12.46 33.00 9.85
N ASN A 79 -12.40 33.77 8.75
CA ASN A 79 -11.60 35.01 8.65
C ASN A 79 -12.05 35.89 7.47
N ARG A 80 -13.36 36.21 7.37
CA ARG A 80 -13.87 37.15 6.36
C ARG A 80 -14.93 38.14 6.89
N ALA A 81 -14.93 38.45 8.19
CA ALA A 81 -15.94 39.35 8.77
C ALA A 81 -15.36 40.46 9.66
N LYS A 82 -14.13 40.95 9.39
CA LYS A 82 -13.55 42.06 10.18
C LYS A 82 -12.75 43.11 9.38
N ASN A 83 -13.06 43.32 8.11
CA ASN A 83 -12.46 44.42 7.34
C ASN A 83 -13.49 45.18 6.51
N GLU A 84 -14.62 45.56 7.09
CA GLU A 84 -15.57 46.51 6.49
C GLU A 84 -16.54 47.03 7.59
N ALA A 85 -16.05 47.97 8.42
CA ALA A 85 -16.78 49.03 9.12
C ALA A 85 -15.85 49.78 10.10
#